data_AF-A0A7D5MMA2-F1
#
_entry.id   AF-A0A7D5MMA2-F1
#
_cell.length_a   1.000
_cell.length_b   1.000
_cell.length_c   1.000
_cell.angle_alpha   90.00
_cell.angle_beta   90.00
_cell.angle_gamma   90.00
#
_symmetry.space_group_name_H-M   'P 1'
#
loop_
_entity.id
_entity.type
_entity.pdbx_description
1 polymer ?
#
loop_
_entity_poly.entity_id
_entity_poly.type
_entity_poly.pdbx_seq_one_letter_code
_entity_poly.pdbx_strand_id
1 'polypeptide(L)' 'MQRVVKATVDGIVGPQTVTAINCADQELLFNALKIERKVFLNGIIKRRPDQIVFYDGWMNRVNSFNYKAA' A
#
# COMPACT_ATOMS: atom_id res chain seq x y z
N MET A 1 -2.14 -1.87 -4.67
CA MET A 1 -3.42 -2.36 -4.14
C MET A 1 -3.93 -3.56 -4.94
N GLN A 2 -4.29 -3.44 -6.22
CA GLN A 2 -4.80 -4.58 -7.02
C GLN A 2 -3.90 -5.82 -6.99
N ARG A 3 -2.57 -5.64 -7.08
CA ARG A 3 -1.59 -6.73 -6.87
C ARG A 3 -1.72 -7.46 -5.53
N VAL A 4 -2.05 -6.74 -4.45
CA VAL A 4 -2.16 -7.28 -3.09
C VAL A 4 -3.41 -8.14 -2.94
N VAL A 5 -4.53 -7.67 -3.48
CA VAL A 5 -5.82 -8.40 -3.47
C VAL A 5 -5.95 -9.38 -4.62
N LYS A 6 -4.88 -9.60 -5.41
CA LYS A 6 -4.85 -10.48 -6.59
C LYS A 6 -5.94 -10.17 -7.63
N ALA A 7 -6.32 -8.90 -7.73
CA ALA A 7 -7.19 -8.40 -8.80
C ALA A 7 -6.37 -8.04 -10.05
N THR A 8 -7.04 -7.97 -11.20
CA THR A 8 -6.47 -7.46 -12.45
C THR A 8 -5.84 -6.08 -12.22
N VAL A 9 -4.60 -5.90 -12.68
CA VAL A 9 -3.83 -4.67 -12.45
C VAL A 9 -4.03 -3.70 -13.63
N ASP A 10 -5.25 -3.18 -13.74
CA ASP A 10 -5.69 -2.26 -14.80
C ASP A 10 -5.82 -0.80 -14.31
N GLY A 11 -5.69 -0.56 -13.01
CA GLY A 11 -5.89 0.75 -12.39
C GLY A 11 -7.36 1.13 -12.16
N ILE A 12 -8.32 0.27 -12.52
CA ILE A 12 -9.75 0.50 -12.38
C ILE A 12 -10.28 -0.21 -11.13
N VAL A 13 -10.84 0.56 -10.20
CA VAL A 13 -11.52 0.01 -9.00
C VAL A 13 -12.96 -0.38 -9.36
N GLY A 14 -13.10 -1.47 -10.11
CA GLY A 14 -14.39 -2.05 -10.48
C GLY A 14 -14.92 -3.10 -9.46
N PRO A 15 -16.07 -3.73 -9.75
CA PRO A 15 -16.72 -4.70 -8.87
C PRO A 15 -15.79 -5.83 -8.41
N GLN A 16 -14.95 -6.36 -9.32
CA GLN A 16 -13.99 -7.42 -8.97
C GLN A 16 -12.97 -6.96 -7.92
N THR A 17 -12.46 -5.74 -8.03
CA THR A 17 -11.50 -5.19 -7.06
C THR A 17 -12.18 -4.95 -5.71
N VAL A 18 -13.40 -4.41 -5.71
CA VAL A 18 -14.18 -4.17 -4.48
C VAL A 18 -14.50 -5.49 -3.77
N THR A 19 -14.97 -6.51 -4.51
CA THR A 19 -15.24 -7.84 -3.94
C THR A 19 -13.96 -8.45 -3.35
N ALA A 20 -12.84 -8.38 -4.06
CA ALA A 20 -11.57 -8.91 -3.55
C ALA A 20 -11.10 -8.20 -2.25
N ILE A 21 -11.34 -6.89 -2.13
CA ILE A 21 -11.06 -6.14 -0.90
C ILE A 21 -11.98 -6.59 0.24
N ASN A 22 -13.29 -6.69 -0.01
CA ASN A 22 -14.28 -7.01 1.02
C ASN A 22 -14.18 -8.45 1.51
N CYS A 23 -13.75 -9.39 0.66
CA CYS A 23 -13.59 -10.80 1.04
C CYS A 23 -12.24 -11.10 1.72
N ALA A 24 -11.29 -10.17 1.70
CA ALA A 24 -10.00 -10.36 2.36
C ALA A 24 -10.13 -10.18 3.89
N ASP A 25 -9.23 -10.82 4.64
CA ASP A 25 -9.01 -10.46 6.04
C ASP A 25 -8.50 -9.01 6.11
N GLN A 26 -9.21 -8.16 6.85
CA GLN A 26 -9.01 -6.72 6.80
C GLN A 26 -7.70 -6.29 7.49
N GLU A 27 -7.29 -6.98 8.55
CA GLU A 27 -6.04 -6.67 9.24
C GLU A 27 -4.83 -7.10 8.41
N LEU A 28 -4.87 -8.32 7.85
CA LEU A 28 -3.83 -8.82 6.95
C LEU A 28 -3.73 -7.97 5.69
N LEU A 29 -4.86 -7.59 5.08
CA LEU A 29 -4.89 -6.71 3.92
C LEU A 29 -4.29 -5.34 4.25
N PHE A 30 -4.67 -4.74 5.38
CA PHE A 30 -4.10 -3.47 5.83
C PHE A 30 -2.58 -3.55 5.97
N ASN A 31 -2.09 -4.59 6.66
CA ASN A 31 -0.66 -4.80 6.88
C ASN A 31 0.10 -5.01 5.56
N ALA A 32 -0.46 -5.81 4.65
CA ALA A 32 0.13 -6.03 3.33
C ALA A 32 0.19 -4.74 2.49
N LEU A 33 -0.86 -3.92 2.49
CA LEU A 33 -0.87 -2.62 1.80
C LEU A 33 0.14 -1.64 2.41
N LYS A 34 0.29 -1.64 3.75
CA LYS A 34 1.28 -0.80 4.45
C LYS A 34 2.71 -1.22 4.09
N ILE A 35 3.00 -2.51 4.00
CA ILE A 35 4.29 -3.05 3.54
C ILE A 35 4.56 -2.64 2.08
N GLU A 36 3.61 -2.89 1.17
CA GLU A 36 3.76 -2.52 -0.25
C GLU A 36 4.02 -1.02 -0.44
N ARG A 37 3.42 -0.17 0.40
CA ARG A 37 3.67 1.28 0.36
C ARG A 37 5.12 1.60 0.75
N LYS A 38 5.67 0.94 1.77
CA LYS A 38 7.10 1.09 2.15
C LYS A 38 8.01 0.60 1.02
N VAL A 39 7.73 -0.56 0.44
CA VAL A 39 8.50 -1.12 -0.69
C VAL A 39 8.50 -0.16 -1.88
N PHE A 40 7.35 0.40 -2.23
CA PHE A 40 7.23 1.39 -3.32
C PHE A 40 8.10 2.63 -3.06
N LEU A 41 8.03 3.21 -1.86
CA LEU A 41 8.80 4.39 -1.49
C LEU A 41 10.31 4.12 -1.47
N ASN A 42 10.72 2.96 -0.95
CA ASN A 42 12.12 2.50 -1.04
C ASN A 42 12.58 2.35 -2.50
N GLY A 43 11.68 1.86 -3.37
CA GLY A 43 11.93 1.76 -4.81
C GLY A 43 12.13 3.12 -5.49
N ILE A 44 11.45 4.17 -5.02
CA ILE A 44 11.68 5.55 -5.49
C ILE A 44 13.10 5.99 -5.13
N ILE A 45 13.52 5.84 -3.87
CA ILE A 45 14.86 6.23 -3.42
C ILE A 45 15.95 5.47 -4.19
N LYS A 46 15.77 4.15 -4.38
CA LYS A 46 16.72 3.34 -5.15
C LYS A 46 16.87 3.82 -6.60
N ARG A 47 15.79 4.32 -7.21
CA ARG A 47 15.80 4.83 -8.59
C ARG A 47 16.27 6.28 -8.69
N ARG A 48 15.98 7.09 -7.66
CA ARG A 48 16.24 8.52 -7.58
C ARG A 48 16.74 8.88 -6.18
N PRO A 49 18.05 8.72 -5.91
CA PRO A 49 18.62 8.96 -4.59
C PRO A 49 18.45 10.40 -4.08
N ASP A 50 18.28 11.37 -4.99
CA ASP A 50 18.00 12.78 -4.67
C ASP A 50 16.70 12.98 -3.87
N GLN A 51 15.77 12.02 -3.95
CA GLN A 51 14.50 12.06 -3.23
C GLN A 51 14.62 11.68 -1.74
N ILE A 52 15.82 11.31 -1.25
CA ILE A 52 16.06 10.90 0.15
C ILE A 52 15.63 11.97 1.15
N VAL A 53 15.67 13.25 0.76
CA VAL A 53 15.22 14.39 1.58
C VAL A 53 13.76 14.28 2.03
N PHE A 54 12.92 13.52 1.32
CA PHE A 54 11.51 13.32 1.66
C PHE A 54 11.25 12.00 2.41
N TYR A 55 12.24 11.11 2.50
CA TYR A 55 12.07 9.73 2.95
C TYR A 55 11.48 9.65 4.35
N ASP A 56 12.05 10.36 5.31
CA ASP A 56 11.60 10.34 6.71
C ASP A 56 10.16 10.85 6.82
N GLY A 57 9.83 11.92 6.09
CA GLY A 57 8.47 12.45 6.03
C GLY A 57 7.47 11.44 5.44
N TRP A 58 7.86 10.68 4.43
CA TRP A 58 6.99 9.65 3.87
C TRP A 58 6.84 8.45 4.82
N MET A 59 7.92 8.00 5.46
CA MET A 59 7.87 6.90 6.42
C MET A 59 7.04 7.26 7.64
N ASN A 60 7.17 8.48 8.18
CA ASN A 60 6.37 8.96 9.30
C ASN A 60 4.88 8.95 8.96
N ARG A 61 4.49 9.42 7.76
CA ARG A 61 3.09 9.37 7.30
C ARG A 61 2.58 7.93 7.19
N VAL A 62 3.36 7.02 6.64
CA VAL A 62 2.98 5.59 6.56
C VAL A 62 2.82 4.99 7.95
N ASN A 63 3.69 5.32 8.90
CA ASN A 63 3.65 4.77 10.25
C ASN A 63 2.55 5.42 11.13
N SER A 64 2.08 6.63 10.80
CA SER A 64 1.09 7.37 11.60
C SER A 64 -0.31 6.74 11.67
N PHE A 65 -0.70 5.95 10.66
CA PHE A 65 -2.00 5.29 10.64
C PHE A 65 -1.86 3.81 11.01
N ASN A 66 -2.75 3.33 11.86
CA ASN A 66 -2.78 1.95 12.35
C ASN A 66 -4.12 1.30 12.02
N TYR A 67 -4.11 -0.03 11.94
CA TYR A 67 -5.35 -0.79 11.81
C TYR A 67 -6.25 -0.50 13.01
N LYS A 68 -7.53 -0.30 12.74
CA LYS A 68 -8.56 -0.18 13.77
C LYS A 68 -9.64 -1.19 13.39
N ALA A 69 -9.88 -2.16 14.26
CA ALA A 69 -11.02 -3.04 14.11
C ALA A 69 -12.30 -2.20 14.16
N ALA A 70 -13.25 -2.53 13.28
CA ALA A 70 -14.58 -1.93 13.26
C ALA A 70 -15.46 -2.52 14.37
#